data_AF-A0A376LPH3-F1
#
_entry.id   AF-A0A376LPH3-F1
#
_cell.length_a   1.000
_cell.length_b   1.000
_cell.length_c   1.000
_cell.angle_alpha   90.00
_cell.angle_beta   90.00
_cell.angle_gamma   90.00
#
_symmetry.space_group_name_H-M   'P 1'
#
loop_
_entity.id
_entity.type
_entity.pdbx_description
1 polymer ?
#
loop_
_entity_poly.entity_id
_entity_poly.type
_entity_poly.pdbx_seq_one_letter_code
_entity_poly.pdbx_strand_id
1 'polypeptide(L)'
;MAPFFIGMALAEERKVDALAAGLLSVAAFMTVTPYSVGEAYAVGANWLGGANIISGIIIGLVVAEMFTFIVRRNWVIKLPDSVPASVSRSFSALIPGFIILSVMGIIAWALNTWGTNFHQIIMDTISTLLASLGSVVGWAYVIFVPLLWFFGIHGALALTALDNGIMTPWALENIATYQQYGSVEAALAAGKTFHIWAKPMLDSFIFLGGSGATLGLILAIFIASRRADYRQVAKLALPSGIFQINEPILFGLPIIMNPGDVYPVCTGTTDSGGNHPGSVLHGHYSSGDQYCTVDHANRSGSLL
;
A
#
# COMPACT_ATOMS: atom_id res chain seq x y z
N MET A 1 4.29 -14.87 1.83
CA MET A 1 3.88 -14.36 0.50
C MET A 1 4.73 -13.18 0.02
N ALA A 2 4.96 -12.15 0.84
CA ALA A 2 5.77 -10.98 0.44
C ALA A 2 7.14 -11.30 -0.23
N PRO A 3 8.04 -12.12 0.35
CA PRO A 3 9.34 -12.37 -0.28
C PRO A 3 9.22 -13.02 -1.65
N PHE A 4 8.22 -13.88 -1.85
CA PHE A 4 7.98 -14.54 -3.14
C PHE A 4 7.65 -13.55 -4.25
N PHE A 5 6.63 -12.71 -4.03
CA PHE A 5 6.17 -11.78 -5.06
C PHE A 5 7.16 -10.64 -5.32
N ILE A 6 7.83 -10.15 -4.28
CA ILE A 6 8.87 -9.12 -4.44
C ILE A 6 10.06 -9.68 -5.22
N GLY A 7 10.54 -10.87 -4.85
CA GLY A 7 11.64 -11.52 -5.55
C GLY A 7 11.29 -11.86 -7.00
N MET A 8 10.07 -12.33 -7.25
CA MET A 8 9.55 -12.62 -8.58
C MET A 8 9.46 -11.36 -9.44
N ALA A 9 8.82 -10.30 -8.94
CA ALA A 9 8.62 -9.07 -9.69
C ALA A 9 9.95 -8.40 -10.06
N LEU A 10 10.91 -8.34 -9.13
CA LEU A 10 12.22 -7.76 -9.42
C LEU A 10 13.01 -8.63 -10.41
N ALA A 11 12.97 -9.96 -10.28
CA ALA A 11 13.63 -10.85 -11.24
C ALA A 11 13.03 -10.76 -12.65
N GLU A 12 11.72 -10.58 -12.77
CA GLU A 12 11.03 -10.32 -14.04
C GLU A 12 11.51 -9.01 -14.68
N GLU A 13 11.57 -7.92 -13.89
CA GLU A 13 12.14 -6.64 -14.33
C GLU A 13 13.61 -6.79 -14.79
N ARG A 14 14.39 -7.60 -14.07
CA ARG A 14 15.79 -7.91 -14.39
C ARG A 14 15.98 -8.87 -15.56
N LYS A 15 14.89 -9.40 -16.13
CA LYS A 15 14.85 -10.35 -17.25
C LYS A 15 15.58 -11.67 -16.95
N VAL A 16 15.45 -12.17 -15.73
CA VAL A 16 15.93 -13.50 -15.31
C VAL A 16 14.75 -14.38 -14.87
N ASP A 17 15.00 -15.64 -14.48
CA ASP A 17 13.93 -16.57 -14.08
C ASP A 17 13.22 -16.10 -12.81
N ALA A 18 12.01 -15.55 -12.99
CA ALA A 18 11.20 -14.95 -11.94
C ALA A 18 10.68 -15.97 -10.92
N LEU A 19 10.32 -17.17 -11.38
CA LEU A 19 9.81 -18.22 -10.50
C LEU A 19 10.93 -18.77 -9.61
N ALA A 20 12.13 -18.98 -10.17
CA ALA A 20 13.29 -19.41 -9.41
C ALA A 20 13.66 -18.39 -8.33
N ALA A 21 13.73 -17.10 -8.68
CA ALA A 21 14.04 -16.04 -7.72
C ALA A 21 12.97 -15.92 -6.62
N GLY A 22 11.68 -15.99 -6.97
CA GLY A 22 10.58 -15.96 -6.01
C GLY A 22 10.62 -17.13 -5.02
N LEU A 23 10.81 -18.37 -5.52
CA LEU A 23 10.93 -19.56 -4.66
C LEU A 23 12.17 -19.49 -3.77
N LEU A 24 13.31 -19.04 -4.30
CA LEU A 24 14.53 -18.84 -3.52
C LEU A 24 14.35 -17.75 -2.45
N SER A 25 13.54 -16.72 -2.71
CA SER A 25 13.25 -15.68 -1.72
C SER A 25 12.47 -16.23 -0.54
N VAL A 26 11.54 -17.16 -0.78
CA VAL A 26 10.84 -17.89 0.30
C VAL A 26 11.82 -18.79 1.06
N ALA A 27 12.66 -19.55 0.36
CA ALA A 27 13.64 -20.42 0.99
C ALA A 27 14.62 -19.62 1.87
N ALA A 28 15.14 -18.50 1.37
CA ALA A 28 16.00 -17.58 2.11
C ALA A 28 15.30 -16.98 3.33
N PHE A 29 14.03 -16.59 3.20
CA PHE A 29 13.22 -16.12 4.32
C PHE A 29 13.14 -17.19 5.42
N MET A 30 12.88 -18.44 5.05
CA MET A 30 12.86 -19.55 6.01
C MET A 30 14.24 -19.79 6.62
N THR A 31 15.33 -19.71 5.84
CA THR A 31 16.71 -19.89 6.34
C THR A 31 17.07 -18.91 7.46
N VAL A 32 16.62 -17.66 7.39
CA VAL A 32 16.91 -16.64 8.42
C VAL A 32 15.86 -16.61 9.54
N THR A 33 14.81 -17.42 9.45
CA THR A 33 13.76 -17.53 10.45
C THR A 33 14.18 -18.49 11.57
N PRO A 34 14.02 -18.14 12.85
CA PRO A 34 14.35 -19.06 13.94
C PRO A 34 13.31 -20.19 14.08
N TYR A 35 13.82 -21.40 14.32
CA TYR A 35 13.03 -22.63 14.51
C TYR A 35 13.02 -23.04 15.99
N SER A 36 12.40 -22.20 16.83
CA SER A 36 12.23 -22.48 18.25
C SER A 36 10.91 -21.92 18.73
N VAL A 37 10.05 -22.81 19.23
CA VAL A 37 8.81 -22.47 19.94
C VAL A 37 8.84 -23.23 21.26
N GLY A 38 9.33 -22.55 22.31
CA GLY A 38 9.69 -23.23 23.56
C GLY A 38 10.80 -24.25 23.30
N GLU A 39 10.58 -25.50 23.70
CA GLU A 39 11.53 -26.61 23.47
C GLU A 39 11.34 -27.30 22.11
N ALA A 40 10.31 -26.95 21.34
CA ALA A 40 10.05 -27.58 20.05
C ALA A 40 10.82 -26.92 18.90
N TYR A 41 11.40 -27.75 18.02
CA TYR A 41 11.97 -27.32 16.74
C TYR A 41 10.84 -27.05 15.74
N ALA A 42 10.25 -25.87 15.84
CA ALA A 42 9.12 -25.43 15.03
C ALA A 42 9.24 -23.96 14.67
N VAL A 43 8.56 -23.54 13.60
CA VAL A 43 8.46 -22.13 13.23
C VAL A 43 7.28 -21.51 13.95
N GLY A 44 7.54 -20.48 14.74
CA GLY A 44 6.49 -19.70 15.39
C GLY A 44 5.62 -18.95 14.37
N ALA A 45 4.30 -18.99 14.54
CA ALA A 45 3.36 -18.31 13.65
C ALA A 45 3.57 -16.79 13.59
N ASN A 46 4.14 -16.20 14.65
CA ASN A 46 4.53 -14.80 14.71
C ASN A 46 5.53 -14.41 13.61
N TRP A 47 6.47 -15.30 13.25
CA TRP A 47 7.48 -15.04 12.22
C TRP A 47 6.90 -14.98 10.81
N LEU A 48 5.76 -15.63 10.59
CA LEU A 48 5.10 -15.70 9.29
C LEU A 48 3.97 -14.64 9.14
N GLY A 49 3.69 -13.88 10.21
CA GLY A 49 2.64 -12.87 10.28
C GLY A 49 3.05 -11.49 9.75
N GLY A 50 2.14 -10.52 9.91
CA GLY A 50 2.28 -9.16 9.37
C GLY A 50 3.52 -8.41 9.83
N ALA A 51 3.97 -8.63 11.07
CA ALA A 51 5.16 -7.99 11.66
C ALA A 51 6.45 -8.20 10.85
N ASN A 52 6.49 -9.27 10.03
CA ASN A 52 7.68 -9.67 9.28
C ASN A 52 7.55 -9.43 7.76
N ILE A 53 6.53 -8.69 7.32
CA ILE A 53 6.36 -8.32 5.90
C ILE A 53 7.54 -7.49 5.41
N ILE A 54 8.02 -6.51 6.19
CA ILE A 54 9.17 -5.68 5.83
C ILE A 54 10.43 -6.54 5.66
N SER A 55 10.68 -7.48 6.57
CA SER A 55 11.75 -8.47 6.45
C SER A 55 11.61 -9.26 5.14
N GLY A 56 10.39 -9.69 4.81
CA GLY A 56 10.07 -10.36 3.55
C GLY A 56 10.38 -9.53 2.31
N ILE A 57 10.04 -8.23 2.31
CA ILE A 57 10.35 -7.31 1.21
C ILE A 57 11.86 -7.22 1.01
N ILE A 58 12.62 -6.96 2.10
CA ILE A 58 14.09 -6.82 2.03
C ILE A 58 14.72 -8.10 1.50
N ILE A 59 14.31 -9.26 2.01
CA ILE A 59 14.83 -10.55 1.57
C ILE A 59 14.50 -10.80 0.09
N GLY A 60 13.27 -10.51 -0.35
CA GLY A 60 12.88 -10.65 -1.75
C GLY A 60 13.75 -9.80 -2.69
N LEU A 61 13.99 -8.54 -2.32
CA LEU A 61 14.85 -7.63 -3.09
C LEU A 61 16.30 -8.14 -3.16
N VAL A 62 16.88 -8.48 -2.00
CA VAL A 62 18.27 -8.95 -1.91
C VAL A 62 18.46 -10.25 -2.68
N VAL A 63 17.55 -11.21 -2.53
CA VAL A 63 17.64 -12.51 -3.21
C VAL A 63 17.52 -12.35 -4.72
N ALA A 64 16.59 -11.53 -5.21
CA ALA A 64 16.45 -11.30 -6.65
C ALA A 64 17.68 -10.60 -7.25
N GLU A 65 18.30 -9.65 -6.55
CA GLU A 65 19.55 -9.03 -6.99
C GLU A 65 20.73 -10.01 -6.98
N MET A 66 20.88 -10.78 -5.91
CA MET A 66 21.92 -11.83 -5.84
C MET A 66 21.75 -12.86 -6.95
N PHE A 67 20.51 -13.34 -7.17
CA PHE A 67 20.20 -14.29 -8.23
C PHE A 67 20.53 -13.72 -9.61
N THR A 68 20.11 -12.48 -9.87
CA THR A 68 20.40 -11.76 -11.11
C THR A 68 21.90 -11.63 -11.34
N PHE A 69 22.66 -11.26 -10.30
CA PHE A 69 24.11 -11.13 -10.37
C PHE A 69 24.79 -12.44 -10.76
N ILE A 70 24.44 -13.54 -10.09
CA ILE A 70 25.03 -14.87 -10.32
C ILE A 70 24.70 -15.37 -11.73
N VAL A 71 23.43 -15.25 -12.16
CA VAL A 71 22.98 -15.67 -13.49
C VAL A 71 23.66 -14.87 -14.60
N ARG A 72 23.76 -13.55 -14.45
CA ARG A 72 24.44 -12.69 -15.44
C ARG A 72 25.94 -12.97 -15.55
N ARG A 73 26.56 -13.50 -14.48
CA ARG A 73 27.96 -13.94 -14.50
C ARG A 73 28.16 -15.32 -15.11
N ASN A 74 27.10 -15.96 -15.59
CA ASN A 74 27.10 -17.33 -16.10
C ASN A 74 27.54 -18.37 -15.06
N TRP A 75 27.35 -18.11 -13.77
CA TRP A 75 27.60 -19.09 -12.70
C TRP A 75 26.38 -20.01 -12.56
N VAL A 76 26.06 -20.70 -13.65
CA VAL A 76 24.89 -21.57 -13.78
C VAL A 76 25.27 -22.85 -14.51
N ILE A 77 24.55 -23.93 -14.23
CA ILE A 77 24.72 -25.19 -14.95
C ILE A 77 23.93 -25.09 -16.26
N LYS A 78 24.64 -25.10 -17.39
CA LYS A 78 24.02 -25.11 -18.73
C LYS A 78 23.88 -26.53 -19.22
N LEU A 79 22.66 -26.92 -19.56
CA LEU A 79 22.36 -28.21 -20.19
C LEU A 79 22.22 -28.06 -21.71
N PRO A 80 22.48 -29.12 -22.50
CA PRO A 80 22.28 -29.10 -23.94
C PRO A 80 20.82 -28.85 -24.34
N ASP A 81 20.60 -28.34 -25.56
CA ASP A 81 19.26 -28.04 -26.10
C ASP A 81 18.34 -29.27 -26.22
N SER A 82 18.92 -30.48 -26.18
CA SER A 82 18.16 -31.74 -26.16
C SER A 82 17.42 -32.00 -24.84
N VAL A 83 17.71 -31.24 -23.78
CA VAL A 83 17.10 -31.39 -22.46
C VAL A 83 15.84 -30.51 -22.34
N PRO A 84 14.72 -31.04 -21.82
CA PRO A 84 13.50 -30.24 -21.61
C PRO A 84 13.74 -28.95 -20.81
N ALA A 85 13.07 -27.87 -21.23
CA ALA A 85 13.26 -26.54 -20.65
C ALA A 85 12.99 -26.49 -19.12
N SER A 86 12.04 -27.28 -18.62
CA SER A 86 11.76 -27.37 -17.18
C SER A 86 12.95 -27.88 -16.38
N VAL A 87 13.64 -28.92 -16.88
CA VAL A 87 14.84 -29.49 -16.25
C VAL A 87 16.00 -28.51 -16.33
N SER A 88 16.20 -27.90 -17.51
CA SER A 88 17.26 -26.89 -17.71
C SER A 88 17.14 -25.71 -16.74
N ARG A 89 15.92 -25.21 -16.48
CA ARG A 89 15.66 -24.13 -15.50
C ARG A 89 16.03 -24.55 -14.09
N SER A 90 15.64 -25.74 -13.63
CA SER A 90 15.97 -26.22 -12.29
C SER A 90 17.48 -26.34 -12.07
N PHE A 91 18.23 -26.85 -13.05
CA PHE A 91 19.70 -26.94 -12.95
C PHE A 91 20.39 -25.57 -13.05
N SER A 92 19.85 -24.66 -13.86
CA SER A 92 20.37 -23.29 -13.97
C SER A 92 20.22 -22.53 -12.65
N ALA A 93 19.20 -22.81 -11.86
CA ALA A 93 18.98 -22.20 -10.55
C ALA A 93 19.77 -22.87 -9.39
N LEU A 94 20.39 -24.03 -9.61
CA LEU A 94 21.04 -24.82 -8.54
C LEU A 94 22.22 -24.10 -7.89
N ILE A 95 23.18 -23.62 -8.70
CA ILE A 95 24.35 -22.88 -8.21
C ILE A 95 23.93 -21.55 -7.55
N PRO A 96 23.07 -20.72 -8.20
CA PRO A 96 22.52 -19.54 -7.53
C PRO A 96 21.86 -19.83 -6.19
N GLY A 97 21.02 -20.86 -6.14
CA GLY A 97 20.33 -21.27 -4.92
C GLY A 97 21.29 -21.67 -3.81
N PHE A 98 22.30 -22.51 -4.12
CA PHE A 98 23.30 -22.92 -3.14
C PHE A 98 24.06 -21.74 -2.54
N ILE A 99 24.52 -20.81 -3.38
CA ILE A 99 25.28 -19.62 -2.94
C ILE A 99 24.39 -18.73 -2.08
N ILE A 100 23.18 -18.40 -2.54
CA ILE A 100 22.26 -17.51 -1.82
C ILE A 100 21.90 -18.09 -0.45
N LEU A 101 21.50 -19.36 -0.40
CA LEU A 101 21.10 -19.99 0.86
C LEU A 101 22.28 -20.18 1.81
N SER A 102 23.48 -20.40 1.29
CA SER A 102 24.69 -20.46 2.11
C SER A 102 25.03 -19.09 2.73
N VAL A 103 24.93 -18.02 1.95
CA VAL A 103 25.11 -16.64 2.47
C VAL A 103 24.05 -16.32 3.53
N MET A 104 22.78 -16.61 3.26
CA MET A 104 21.69 -16.39 4.22
C MET A 104 21.85 -17.25 5.48
N GLY A 105 22.31 -18.49 5.34
CA GLY A 105 22.60 -19.39 6.46
C GLY A 105 23.76 -18.90 7.32
N ILE A 106 24.83 -18.38 6.72
CA ILE A 106 25.95 -17.77 7.45
C ILE A 106 25.47 -16.54 8.22
N ILE A 107 24.64 -15.69 7.60
CA ILE A 107 24.03 -14.53 8.27
C ILE A 107 23.19 -15.00 9.46
N ALA A 108 22.29 -15.97 9.25
CA ALA A 108 21.43 -16.50 10.30
C ALA A 108 22.24 -17.07 11.48
N TRP A 109 23.28 -17.86 11.18
CA TRP A 109 24.19 -18.41 12.17
C TRP A 109 24.92 -17.31 12.95
N ALA A 110 25.51 -16.33 12.26
CA ALA A 110 26.22 -15.23 12.91
C ALA A 110 25.30 -14.42 13.83
N LEU A 111 24.10 -14.07 13.37
CA LEU A 111 23.13 -13.35 14.19
C LEU A 111 22.68 -14.15 15.41
N ASN A 112 22.50 -15.46 15.26
CA ASN A 112 22.17 -16.33 16.37
C ASN A 112 23.27 -16.35 17.45
N THR A 113 24.55 -16.31 17.06
CA THR A 113 25.66 -16.20 18.03
C THR A 113 25.65 -14.91 18.84
N TRP A 114 25.02 -13.85 18.32
CA TRP A 114 24.79 -12.58 19.02
C TRP A 114 23.45 -12.54 19.78
N GLY A 115 22.73 -13.66 19.86
CA GLY A 115 21.45 -13.77 20.56
C GLY A 115 20.29 -13.07 19.84
N THR A 116 20.41 -12.81 18.54
CA THR A 116 19.37 -12.18 17.73
C THR A 116 19.08 -12.97 16.46
N ASN A 117 18.16 -12.48 15.63
CA ASN A 117 17.87 -13.02 14.31
C ASN A 117 17.54 -11.88 13.34
N PHE A 118 17.51 -12.19 12.04
CA PHE A 118 17.31 -11.20 10.99
C PHE A 118 16.02 -10.41 11.20
N HIS A 119 14.92 -11.11 11.47
CA HIS A 119 13.61 -10.49 11.64
C HIS A 119 13.58 -9.55 12.83
N GLN A 120 14.17 -9.95 13.96
CA GLN A 120 14.28 -9.13 15.15
C GLN A 120 15.04 -7.83 14.88
N ILE A 121 16.15 -7.89 14.14
CA ILE A 121 16.91 -6.68 13.75
C ILE A 121 16.04 -5.74 12.93
N ILE A 122 15.32 -6.25 11.94
CA ILE A 122 14.43 -5.42 11.10
C ILE A 122 13.31 -4.81 11.96
N MET A 123 12.74 -5.57 12.88
CA MET A 123 11.72 -5.06 13.80
C MET A 123 12.26 -3.92 14.65
N ASP A 124 13.38 -4.14 15.34
CA ASP A 124 13.94 -3.19 16.31
C ASP A 124 14.48 -1.92 15.65
N THR A 125 14.87 -1.99 14.37
CA THR A 125 15.47 -0.86 13.65
C THR A 125 14.49 -0.15 12.72
N ILE A 126 13.86 -0.87 11.80
CA ILE A 126 13.02 -0.30 10.75
C ILE A 126 11.58 -0.23 11.21
N SER A 127 10.99 -1.35 11.64
CA SER A 127 9.55 -1.40 11.96
C SER A 127 9.20 -0.50 13.14
N THR A 128 9.97 -0.54 14.23
CA THR A 128 9.74 0.30 15.42
C THR A 128 9.94 1.79 15.10
N LEU A 129 10.96 2.15 14.31
CA LEU A 129 11.17 3.54 13.90
C LEU A 129 10.01 4.04 13.04
N LEU A 130 9.58 3.26 12.04
CA LEU A 130 8.44 3.59 11.20
C LEU A 130 7.16 3.74 12.02
N ALA A 131 6.91 2.83 12.96
CA ALA A 131 5.77 2.90 13.87
C ALA A 131 5.76 4.19 14.71
N SER A 132 6.94 4.65 15.17
CA SER A 132 7.07 5.91 15.91
C SER A 132 6.69 7.14 15.06
N LEU A 133 6.81 7.02 13.74
CA LEU A 133 6.42 8.03 12.75
C LEU A 133 4.98 7.83 12.24
N GLY A 134 4.17 6.99 12.89
CA GLY A 134 2.84 6.60 12.42
C GLY A 134 1.93 7.78 12.06
N SER A 135 1.94 8.84 12.87
CA SER A 135 1.15 10.05 12.60
C SER A 135 1.60 10.78 11.33
N VAL A 136 2.92 10.91 11.13
CA VAL A 136 3.48 11.58 9.95
C VAL A 136 3.16 10.79 8.69
N VAL A 137 3.35 9.47 8.73
CA VAL A 137 3.03 8.56 7.62
C VAL A 137 1.54 8.63 7.27
N GLY A 138 0.69 8.56 8.29
CA GLY A 138 -0.75 8.63 8.14
C GLY A 138 -1.24 9.91 7.50
N TRP A 139 -0.83 11.07 8.05
CA TRP A 139 -1.18 12.37 7.46
C TRP A 139 -0.62 12.57 6.06
N ALA A 140 0.61 12.11 5.80
CA ALA A 140 1.16 12.12 4.45
C ALA A 140 0.25 11.34 3.49
N TYR A 141 -0.18 10.14 3.86
CA TYR A 141 -1.09 9.35 3.03
C TYR A 141 -2.44 10.07 2.78
N VAL A 142 -3.05 10.63 3.84
CA VAL A 142 -4.32 11.39 3.76
C VAL A 142 -4.22 12.60 2.84
N ILE A 143 -3.09 13.29 2.82
CA ILE A 143 -2.88 14.48 1.99
C ILE A 143 -2.53 14.08 0.55
N PHE A 144 -1.60 13.15 0.37
CA PHE A 144 -1.06 12.82 -0.95
C PHE A 144 -2.04 12.02 -1.81
N VAL A 145 -2.90 11.17 -1.24
CA VAL A 145 -3.91 10.44 -2.04
C VAL A 145 -4.83 11.37 -2.84
N PRO A 146 -5.57 12.30 -2.21
CA PRO A 146 -6.42 13.24 -2.96
C PRO A 146 -5.62 14.26 -3.75
N LEU A 147 -4.42 14.65 -3.29
CA LEU A 147 -3.54 15.56 -4.04
C LEU A 147 -3.06 14.94 -5.36
N LEU A 148 -2.78 13.65 -5.40
CA LEU A 148 -2.42 12.97 -6.65
C LEU A 148 -3.63 12.91 -7.59
N TRP A 149 -4.83 12.67 -7.04
CA TRP A 149 -6.08 12.73 -7.80
C TRP A 149 -6.38 14.12 -8.36
N PHE A 150 -5.99 15.19 -7.67
CA PHE A 150 -6.05 16.56 -8.20
C PHE A 150 -5.30 16.68 -9.54
N PHE A 151 -4.18 15.98 -9.70
CA PHE A 151 -3.39 15.92 -10.94
C PHE A 151 -3.82 14.79 -11.89
N GLY A 152 -4.92 14.08 -11.59
CA GLY A 152 -5.39 12.94 -12.40
C GLY A 152 -4.56 11.65 -12.22
N ILE A 153 -3.70 11.58 -11.21
CA ILE A 153 -2.94 10.38 -10.85
C ILE A 153 -3.72 9.62 -9.78
N HIS A 154 -3.91 8.32 -9.97
CA HIS A 154 -4.63 7.50 -9.00
C HIS A 154 -3.81 7.38 -7.69
N GLY A 155 -4.17 8.16 -6.67
CA GLY A 155 -3.36 8.32 -5.45
C GLY A 155 -3.07 7.02 -4.70
N ALA A 156 -4.07 6.17 -4.47
CA ALA A 156 -3.88 4.90 -3.77
C ALA A 156 -2.97 3.91 -4.54
N LEU A 157 -3.08 3.86 -5.86
CA LEU A 157 -2.19 3.04 -6.70
C LEU A 157 -0.76 3.59 -6.68
N ALA A 158 -0.59 4.91 -6.78
CA ALA A 158 0.72 5.55 -6.71
C ALA A 158 1.42 5.32 -5.35
N LEU A 159 0.64 5.22 -4.26
CA LEU A 159 1.14 5.00 -2.90
C LEU A 159 1.06 3.53 -2.44
N THR A 160 0.89 2.58 -3.35
CA THR A 160 0.76 1.14 -3.01
C THR A 160 1.97 0.60 -2.24
N ALA A 161 3.18 1.11 -2.50
CA ALA A 161 4.37 0.73 -1.73
C ALA A 161 4.26 1.12 -0.25
N LEU A 162 3.67 2.28 0.04
CA LEU A 162 3.44 2.78 1.40
C LEU A 162 2.35 1.96 2.10
N ASP A 163 1.27 1.69 1.39
CA ASP A 163 0.15 0.88 1.88
C ASP A 163 0.60 -0.55 2.23
N ASN A 164 1.16 -1.27 1.27
CA ASN A 164 1.57 -2.67 1.46
C ASN A 164 2.80 -2.83 2.36
N GLY A 165 3.69 -1.85 2.37
CA GLY A 165 4.95 -1.90 3.10
C GLY A 165 4.85 -1.45 4.56
N ILE A 166 3.87 -0.60 4.90
CA ILE A 166 3.76 0.01 6.23
C ILE A 166 2.36 -0.16 6.83
N MET A 167 1.33 0.30 6.13
CA MET A 167 -0.02 0.40 6.68
C MET A 167 -0.73 -0.95 6.82
N THR A 168 -0.53 -1.85 5.86
CA THR A 168 -1.05 -3.22 5.90
C THR A 168 -0.38 -4.04 7.00
N PRO A 169 0.97 -4.03 7.16
CA PRO A 169 1.64 -4.62 8.32
C PRO A 169 1.08 -4.15 9.66
N TRP A 170 0.87 -2.84 9.84
CA TRP A 170 0.23 -2.29 11.03
C TRP A 170 -1.18 -2.82 11.28
N ALA A 171 -1.99 -2.95 10.21
CA ALA A 171 -3.31 -3.55 10.32
C ALA A 171 -3.24 -5.01 10.81
N LEU A 172 -2.30 -5.79 10.30
CA LEU A 172 -2.10 -7.18 10.69
C LEU A 172 -1.55 -7.31 12.12
N GLU A 173 -0.68 -6.40 12.56
CA GLU A 173 -0.21 -6.33 13.94
C GLU A 173 -1.36 -6.02 14.91
N ASN A 174 -2.25 -5.10 14.54
CA ASN A 174 -3.46 -4.82 15.33
C ASN A 174 -4.37 -6.05 15.44
N ILE A 175 -4.58 -6.77 14.33
CA ILE A 175 -5.39 -8.00 14.32
C ILE A 175 -4.76 -9.08 15.20
N ALA A 176 -3.45 -9.31 15.07
CA ALA A 176 -2.72 -10.28 15.88
C ALA A 176 -2.79 -9.95 17.38
N THR A 177 -2.62 -8.68 17.74
CA THR A 177 -2.77 -8.20 19.12
C THR A 177 -4.18 -8.43 19.63
N TYR A 178 -5.20 -8.07 18.86
CA TYR A 178 -6.59 -8.32 19.24
C TYR A 178 -6.88 -9.82 19.44
N GLN A 179 -6.41 -10.68 18.53
CA GLN A 179 -6.58 -12.13 18.62
C GLN A 179 -5.89 -12.73 19.84
N GLN A 180 -4.71 -12.21 20.21
CA GLN A 180 -3.96 -12.69 21.37
C GLN A 180 -4.64 -12.35 22.70
N TYR A 181 -5.23 -11.16 22.82
CA TYR A 181 -5.78 -10.65 24.08
C TYR A 181 -7.31 -10.76 24.19
N GLY A 182 -8.00 -11.06 23.08
CA GLY A 182 -9.46 -11.26 23.01
C GLY A 182 -10.28 -9.96 23.03
N SER A 183 -9.72 -8.85 23.49
CA SER A 183 -10.34 -7.52 23.41
C SER A 183 -9.30 -6.40 23.35
N VAL A 184 -9.73 -5.21 22.92
CA VAL A 184 -8.88 -4.01 22.91
C VAL A 184 -8.54 -3.58 24.34
N GLU A 185 -9.50 -3.62 25.25
CA GLU A 185 -9.33 -3.24 26.65
C GLU A 185 -8.30 -4.12 27.36
N ALA A 186 -8.37 -5.44 27.13
CA ALA A 186 -7.41 -6.39 27.70
C ALA A 186 -6.00 -6.17 27.16
N ALA A 187 -5.85 -5.87 25.85
CA ALA A 187 -4.57 -5.55 25.25
C ALA A 187 -3.98 -4.24 25.80
N LEU A 188 -4.79 -3.19 25.93
CA LEU A 188 -4.36 -1.91 26.51
C LEU A 188 -3.97 -2.06 27.98
N ALA A 189 -4.74 -2.83 28.76
CA ALA A 189 -4.42 -3.15 30.16
C ALA A 189 -3.10 -3.91 30.30
N ALA A 190 -2.73 -4.71 29.28
CA ALA A 190 -1.44 -5.39 29.19
C ALA A 190 -0.32 -4.51 28.60
N GLY A 191 -0.55 -3.20 28.44
CA GLY A 191 0.44 -2.24 27.94
C GLY A 191 0.71 -2.33 26.44
N LYS A 192 -0.16 -2.99 25.66
CA LYS A 192 -0.06 -3.01 24.20
C LYS A 192 -0.65 -1.73 23.60
N THR A 193 -0.18 -1.38 22.42
CA THR A 193 -0.66 -0.23 21.64
C THR A 193 -1.17 -0.71 20.29
N PHE A 194 -2.03 0.09 19.67
CA PHE A 194 -2.58 -0.18 18.35
C PHE A 194 -2.18 0.94 17.40
N HIS A 195 -1.84 0.57 16.18
CA HIS A 195 -1.53 1.51 15.12
C HIS A 195 -2.84 2.09 14.58
N ILE A 196 -3.14 3.34 14.92
CA ILE A 196 -4.35 4.03 14.45
C ILE A 196 -4.28 4.24 12.93
N TRP A 197 -3.11 4.57 12.41
CA TRP A 197 -2.87 4.84 10.98
C TRP A 197 -2.72 3.58 10.12
N ALA A 198 -3.49 2.53 10.44
CA ALA A 198 -3.58 1.31 9.66
C ALA A 198 -4.57 1.46 8.50
N LYS A 199 -4.38 0.70 7.41
CA LYS A 199 -5.19 0.84 6.19
C LYS A 199 -6.72 0.76 6.41
N PRO A 200 -7.26 -0.20 7.20
CA PRO A 200 -8.71 -0.26 7.43
C PRO A 200 -9.29 0.96 8.15
N MET A 201 -8.52 1.65 9.01
CA MET A 201 -8.94 2.89 9.64
C MET A 201 -9.13 3.98 8.57
N LEU A 202 -8.16 4.13 7.67
CA LEU A 202 -8.24 5.13 6.61
C LEU A 202 -9.43 4.87 5.68
N ASP A 203 -9.62 3.64 5.23
CA ASP A 203 -10.70 3.29 4.30
C ASP A 203 -12.07 3.47 4.95
N SER A 204 -12.22 3.09 6.22
CA SER A 204 -13.52 3.11 6.90
C SER A 204 -13.94 4.50 7.35
N PHE A 205 -13.00 5.39 7.69
CA PHE A 205 -13.32 6.65 8.37
C PHE A 205 -12.84 7.90 7.63
N ILE A 206 -11.79 7.80 6.81
CA ILE A 206 -11.23 8.97 6.12
C ILE A 206 -11.65 8.97 4.66
N PHE A 207 -11.37 7.89 3.94
CA PHE A 207 -11.66 7.79 2.51
C PHE A 207 -13.07 7.26 2.23
N LEU A 208 -14.04 7.83 2.93
CA LEU A 208 -15.43 7.44 2.82
C LEU A 208 -15.97 7.71 1.41
N GLY A 209 -16.08 6.63 0.64
CA GLY A 209 -16.55 6.67 -0.73
C GLY A 209 -15.47 6.59 -1.80
N GLY A 210 -14.18 6.45 -1.45
CA GLY A 210 -13.11 6.12 -2.40
C GLY A 210 -11.75 6.76 -2.10
N SER A 211 -11.44 7.90 -2.72
CA SER A 211 -10.19 8.66 -2.55
C SER A 211 -10.49 10.07 -2.05
N GLY A 212 -11.01 10.12 -0.83
CA GLY A 212 -11.56 11.31 -0.20
C GLY A 212 -12.88 11.00 0.49
N ALA A 213 -13.54 12.01 1.07
CA ALA A 213 -14.90 11.88 1.59
C ALA A 213 -15.96 12.02 0.48
N THR A 214 -15.77 11.34 -0.66
CA THR A 214 -16.59 11.50 -1.87
C THR A 214 -18.03 11.04 -1.69
N LEU A 215 -18.30 10.08 -0.80
CA LEU A 215 -19.67 9.71 -0.44
C LEU A 215 -20.37 10.87 0.29
N GLY A 216 -19.64 11.58 1.15
CA GLY A 216 -20.11 12.82 1.78
C GLY A 216 -20.45 13.90 0.75
N LEU A 217 -19.60 14.07 -0.28
CA LEU A 217 -19.87 14.99 -1.38
C LEU A 217 -21.13 14.61 -2.17
N ILE A 218 -21.32 13.33 -2.50
CA ILE A 218 -22.52 12.84 -3.19
C ILE A 218 -23.79 13.18 -2.39
N LEU A 219 -23.77 12.93 -1.08
CA LEU A 219 -24.89 13.28 -0.20
C LEU A 219 -25.11 14.79 -0.13
N ALA A 220 -24.04 15.59 -0.03
CA ALA A 220 -24.12 17.04 -0.04
C ALA A 220 -24.74 17.59 -1.34
N ILE A 221 -24.43 16.99 -2.49
CA ILE A 221 -25.05 17.35 -3.78
C ILE A 221 -26.56 17.07 -3.76
N PHE A 222 -26.99 15.94 -3.20
CA PHE A 222 -28.43 15.65 -3.11
C PHE A 222 -29.19 16.60 -2.18
N ILE A 223 -28.56 17.05 -1.10
CA ILE A 223 -29.16 17.95 -0.11
C ILE A 223 -29.17 19.40 -0.58
N ALA A 224 -28.03 19.92 -1.06
CA ALA A 224 -27.82 21.34 -1.28
C ALA A 224 -27.83 21.77 -2.76
N SER A 225 -27.43 20.90 -3.69
CA SER A 225 -27.30 21.29 -5.09
C SER A 225 -28.65 21.32 -5.81
N ARG A 226 -28.93 22.46 -6.48
CA ARG A 226 -30.08 22.65 -7.39
C ARG A 226 -29.75 22.38 -8.86
N ARG A 227 -28.47 22.16 -9.17
CA ARG A 227 -27.95 21.97 -10.53
C ARG A 227 -28.27 20.57 -11.05
N ALA A 228 -28.96 20.49 -12.19
CA ALA A 228 -29.44 19.21 -12.74
C ALA A 228 -28.28 18.28 -13.18
N ASP A 229 -27.24 18.86 -13.77
CA ASP A 229 -26.01 18.19 -14.17
C ASP A 229 -25.29 17.55 -12.97
N TYR A 230 -25.05 18.31 -11.90
CA TYR A 230 -24.39 17.80 -10.69
C TYR A 230 -25.20 16.68 -10.03
N ARG A 231 -26.53 16.84 -9.94
CA ARG A 231 -27.42 15.81 -9.39
C ARG A 231 -27.45 14.55 -10.24
N GLN A 232 -27.36 14.67 -11.56
CA GLN A 232 -27.33 13.51 -12.46
C GLN A 232 -26.04 12.72 -12.29
N VAL A 233 -24.89 13.39 -12.22
CA VAL A 233 -23.60 12.74 -11.93
C VAL A 233 -23.65 12.05 -10.57
N ALA A 234 -24.13 12.72 -9.52
CA ALA A 234 -24.26 12.12 -8.19
C ALA A 234 -25.18 10.88 -8.18
N LYS A 235 -26.28 10.87 -8.94
CA LYS A 235 -27.15 9.67 -9.09
C LYS A 235 -26.41 8.50 -9.73
N LEU A 236 -25.61 8.76 -10.75
CA LEU A 236 -24.84 7.72 -11.45
C LEU A 236 -23.67 7.22 -10.60
N ALA A 237 -23.05 8.09 -9.81
CA ALA A 237 -21.91 7.76 -8.96
C ALA A 237 -22.28 7.12 -7.61
N LEU A 238 -23.50 7.31 -7.11
CA LEU A 238 -23.91 6.78 -5.80
C LEU A 238 -23.71 5.26 -5.67
N PRO A 239 -24.13 4.40 -6.63
CA PRO A 239 -23.94 2.96 -6.50
C PRO A 239 -22.48 2.57 -6.33
N SER A 240 -21.57 3.14 -7.12
CA SER A 240 -20.14 2.86 -7.02
C SER A 240 -19.53 3.46 -5.76
N GLY A 241 -19.96 4.67 -5.37
CA GLY A 241 -19.49 5.36 -4.16
C GLY A 241 -19.82 4.62 -2.86
N ILE A 242 -20.93 3.88 -2.78
CA ILE A 242 -21.24 3.01 -1.65
C ILE A 242 -20.19 1.90 -1.49
N PHE A 243 -19.63 1.42 -2.60
CA PHE A 243 -18.56 0.43 -2.63
C PHE A 243 -17.16 1.05 -2.70
N GLN A 244 -17.03 2.34 -2.34
CA GLN A 244 -15.76 3.08 -2.33
C GLN A 244 -15.07 3.20 -3.70
N ILE A 245 -15.85 3.21 -4.78
CA ILE A 245 -15.39 3.43 -6.15
C ILE A 245 -15.87 4.83 -6.58
N ASN A 246 -14.93 5.78 -6.71
CA ASN A 246 -15.24 7.21 -6.87
C ASN A 246 -14.87 7.82 -8.22
N GLU A 247 -14.36 7.05 -9.16
CA GLU A 247 -14.06 7.50 -10.51
C GLU A 247 -15.26 8.20 -11.18
N PRO A 248 -16.51 7.69 -11.06
CA PRO A 248 -17.66 8.36 -11.67
C PRO A 248 -17.93 9.77 -11.12
N ILE A 249 -17.65 10.04 -9.84
CA ILE A 249 -17.82 11.38 -9.26
C ILE A 249 -16.62 12.27 -9.55
N LEU A 250 -15.40 11.72 -9.49
CA LEU A 250 -14.15 12.46 -9.74
C LEU A 250 -14.01 12.93 -11.19
N PHE A 251 -14.40 12.10 -12.16
CA PHE A 251 -14.38 12.45 -13.58
C PHE A 251 -15.68 13.09 -14.06
N GLY A 252 -16.81 12.81 -13.40
CA GLY A 252 -18.11 13.35 -13.78
C GLY A 252 -18.32 14.80 -13.31
N LEU A 253 -17.63 15.22 -12.26
CA LEU A 253 -17.55 16.62 -11.83
C LEU A 253 -16.18 17.18 -12.20
N PRO A 254 -16.04 18.50 -12.38
CA PRO A 254 -14.75 19.12 -12.58
C PRO A 254 -14.01 19.19 -11.24
N ILE A 255 -13.73 18.05 -10.61
CA ILE A 255 -12.92 17.95 -9.38
C ILE A 255 -11.45 17.98 -9.79
N ILE A 256 -11.05 17.18 -10.77
CA ILE A 256 -9.65 17.15 -11.24
C ILE A 256 -9.23 18.53 -11.77
N MET A 257 -8.06 19.00 -11.32
CA MET A 257 -7.48 20.29 -11.68
C MET A 257 -8.34 21.53 -11.35
N ASN A 258 -9.37 21.40 -10.52
CA ASN A 258 -10.21 22.52 -10.08
C ASN A 258 -10.08 22.75 -8.57
N PRO A 259 -9.42 23.83 -8.13
CA PRO A 259 -9.23 24.12 -6.71
C PRO A 259 -10.54 24.25 -5.92
N GLY A 260 -11.63 24.71 -6.55
CA GLY A 260 -12.91 24.94 -5.87
C GLY A 260 -13.61 23.65 -5.45
N ASP A 261 -13.60 22.63 -6.31
CA ASP A 261 -14.30 21.35 -6.07
C ASP A 261 -13.39 20.30 -5.39
N VAL A 262 -12.06 20.48 -5.41
CA VAL A 262 -11.10 19.64 -4.68
C VAL A 262 -11.04 19.97 -3.20
N TYR A 263 -11.24 21.25 -2.85
CA TYR A 263 -11.26 21.70 -1.47
C TYR A 263 -12.20 20.86 -0.57
N PRO A 264 -13.51 20.69 -0.88
CA PRO A 264 -14.40 19.88 -0.04
C PRO A 264 -14.03 18.39 0.02
N VAL A 265 -13.37 17.84 -1.01
CA VAL A 265 -12.89 16.45 -1.01
C VAL A 265 -11.67 16.29 -0.07
N CYS A 266 -10.79 17.29 -0.02
CA CYS A 266 -9.57 17.30 0.80
C CYS A 266 -9.83 17.74 2.25
N THR A 267 -10.77 18.65 2.51
CA THR A 267 -11.07 19.11 3.87
C THR A 267 -12.07 18.20 4.59
N GLY A 268 -12.96 17.54 3.85
CA GLY A 268 -13.81 16.49 4.40
C GLY A 268 -13.00 15.31 4.97
N THR A 269 -11.79 15.08 4.46
CA THR A 269 -10.86 14.05 4.97
C THR A 269 -10.04 14.48 6.18
N THR A 270 -9.81 15.78 6.38
CA THR A 270 -9.02 16.28 7.52
C THR A 270 -9.86 16.40 8.79
N ASP A 271 -11.15 16.73 8.67
CA ASP A 271 -12.03 16.94 9.82
C ASP A 271 -12.63 15.65 10.40
N SER A 272 -12.66 14.54 9.63
CA SER A 272 -13.17 13.25 10.12
C SER A 272 -12.20 12.48 11.03
N GLY A 273 -10.94 12.92 11.13
CA GLY A 273 -9.88 12.29 11.94
C GLY A 273 -9.58 12.97 13.28
N GLY A 274 -10.19 14.12 13.58
CA GLY A 274 -9.87 14.93 14.77
C GLY A 274 -11.10 15.20 15.63
N ASN A 275 -11.15 14.66 16.84
CA ASN A 275 -12.18 14.98 17.82
C ASN A 275 -11.91 16.37 18.43
N HIS A 276 -12.16 17.44 17.67
CA HIS A 276 -12.16 18.82 18.16
C HIS A 276 -13.56 19.43 18.04
N PRO A 277 -14.24 19.74 19.15
CA PRO A 277 -15.49 20.47 19.11
C PRO A 277 -15.17 21.95 18.88
N GLY A 278 -15.41 22.49 17.68
CA GLY A 278 -15.41 23.96 17.55
C GLY A 278 -15.22 24.65 16.20
N SER A 279 -15.03 23.99 15.05
CA SER A 279 -14.90 24.71 13.77
C SER A 279 -16.25 24.94 13.08
N VAL A 280 -17.10 25.78 13.69
CA VAL A 280 -18.15 26.48 12.93
C VAL A 280 -17.44 27.52 12.07
N LEU A 281 -17.29 27.26 10.78
CA LEU A 281 -16.80 28.27 9.83
C LEU A 281 -17.96 28.84 9.01
N HIS A 282 -18.33 30.05 9.40
CA HIS A 282 -19.07 31.01 8.60
C HIS A 282 -18.40 31.18 7.22
N GLY A 283 -19.00 30.60 6.19
CA GLY A 283 -18.72 30.95 4.81
C GLY A 283 -19.52 32.20 4.42
N HIS A 284 -18.86 33.35 4.35
CA HIS A 284 -19.39 34.50 3.64
C HIS A 284 -19.56 34.13 2.16
N TYR A 285 -20.79 33.83 1.75
CA TYR A 285 -21.17 33.84 0.35
C TYR A 285 -21.17 35.31 -0.13
N SER A 286 -20.14 35.71 -0.86
CA SER A 286 -20.20 36.92 -1.67
C SER A 286 -21.05 36.63 -2.89
N SER A 287 -22.33 36.97 -2.81
CA SER A 287 -23.18 37.23 -3.97
C SER A 287 -22.61 38.43 -4.75
N GLY A 288 -22.22 38.23 -6.01
CA GLY A 288 -21.82 39.35 -6.87
C GLY A 288 -21.31 38.92 -8.23
N ASP A 289 -22.19 38.99 -9.22
CA ASP A 289 -21.93 39.29 -10.64
C ASP A 289 -20.74 38.62 -11.35
N GLN A 290 -21.06 37.56 -12.10
CA GLN A 290 -20.35 37.26 -13.35
C GLN A 290 -21.37 37.11 -14.49
N TYR A 291 -21.95 38.24 -14.89
CA TYR A 291 -22.35 38.41 -16.29
C TYR A 291 -21.08 38.75 -17.09
N CYS A 292 -20.66 37.84 -17.96
CA CYS A 292 -19.98 38.20 -19.20
C CYS A 292 -20.62 37.36 -20.31
N THR A 293 -21.59 38.01 -20.93
CA THR A 293 -22.13 37.77 -22.27
C THR A 293 -21.04 37.35 -23.27
N VAL A 294 -21.26 36.24 -23.96
CA VAL A 294 -20.75 36.06 -25.33
C VAL A 294 -21.97 35.97 -26.23
N ASP A 295 -22.42 37.13 -26.67
CA ASP A 295 -23.36 37.30 -27.75
C ASP A 295 -22.54 37.47 -29.03
N HIS A 296 -22.52 36.44 -29.88
CA HIS A 296 -22.26 36.60 -31.31
C HIS A 296 -23.05 35.55 -32.07
N ALA A 297 -24.28 35.92 -32.38
CA ALA A 297 -25.00 35.38 -33.52
C ALA A 297 -24.22 35.66 -34.81
N ASN A 298 -24.29 34.68 -35.71
CA ASN A 298 -24.30 34.82 -37.17
C ASN A 298 -22.94 35.00 -37.88
N ARG A 299 -22.40 33.87 -38.37
CA ARG A 299 -21.74 33.79 -39.70
C ARG A 299 -21.98 32.40 -40.30
N SER A 300 -22.99 32.33 -41.15
CA SER A 300 -23.06 31.39 -42.26
C SER A 300 -21.87 31.63 -43.20
N GLY A 301 -21.25 30.55 -43.70
CA GLY A 301 -20.23 30.66 -44.75
C GLY A 301 -19.33 29.43 -44.92
N SER A 302 -19.80 28.47 -45.73
CA SER A 302 -19.03 27.84 -46.82
C SER A 302 -17.78 26.97 -46.52
N LEU A 303 -17.96 25.66 -46.78
CA LEU A 303 -17.10 24.76 -47.58
C LEU A 303 -15.62 24.59 -47.18
N LEU A 304 -15.30 23.52 -46.45
CA LEU A 304 -14.69 22.24 -46.91
C LEU A 304 -14.30 21.39 -45.69
#